data_AF-A0A4R2KRS8-F1
#
_entry.id   AF-A0A4R2KRS8-F1
#
_cell.length_a   1.000
_cell.length_b   1.000
_cell.length_c   1.000
_cell.angle_alpha   90.00
_cell.angle_beta   90.00
_cell.angle_gamma   90.00
#
_symmetry.space_group_name_H-M   'P 1'
#
loop_
_entity.id
_entity.type
_entity.pdbx_description
1 polymer ?
#
loop_
_entity_poly.entity_id
_entity_poly.type
_entity_poly.pdbx_seq_one_letter_code
_entity_poly.pdbx_strand_id
1 'polypeptide(L)'
;MNKKIIAFFILISFMLTGCATNASQTPVKEEEKAIVKTEKLQENQEKQKEEKKEIDLQKIKPNEAGQIMVLMYHSISEPEAVWTRTPENFRKDLQYLYDKGYRPISLKDYVTGNITTEAGYTPIVITFDDGWQNNFNRIQNEQGDFAIDPDCAVAILEDFNEKHPDFPLEATFFVNDNVPFGQKEHLAYKFQYIVDKGMDIGNHTATHVDYKEVNDEKRIQKELASVVKLVKKYLPDYDVNTQALPFGHRPKNEELYKYLESGSDEGINYKNIAILNVGWDPYKSPYHLDFNPLAIHRVRASDLQKYVQGVGMYDWLNHFDKGNRVRYISDGDSDIVTIPENYKEVIDVEKTANKEIRTYILEK
;
A
#
# COMPACT_ATOMS: atom_id res chain seq x y z
N MET A 1 -26.52 -61.75 3.46
CA MET A 1 -27.35 -62.17 2.29
C MET A 1 -27.97 -60.92 1.70
N ASN A 2 -27.37 -60.31 0.67
CA ASN A 2 -27.45 -60.63 -0.78
C ASN A 2 -28.25 -59.49 -1.43
N LYS A 3 -27.58 -58.42 -1.91
CA LYS A 3 -27.15 -58.23 -3.31
C LYS A 3 -28.29 -58.47 -4.31
N LYS A 4 -28.66 -57.43 -5.07
CA LYS A 4 -28.37 -57.35 -6.52
C LYS A 4 -28.72 -55.98 -7.10
N ILE A 5 -27.71 -55.41 -7.76
CA ILE A 5 -27.75 -54.35 -8.77
C ILE A 5 -28.19 -55.00 -10.08
N ILE A 6 -29.04 -54.34 -10.87
CA ILE A 6 -29.09 -54.49 -12.34
C ILE A 6 -29.35 -53.09 -12.95
N ALA A 7 -28.43 -52.69 -13.82
CA ALA A 7 -28.48 -51.52 -14.69
C ALA A 7 -29.18 -51.83 -16.03
N PHE A 8 -29.65 -50.84 -16.79
CA PHE A 8 -29.46 -50.81 -18.24
C PHE A 8 -29.71 -49.45 -18.91
N PHE A 9 -29.21 -49.39 -20.15
CA PHE A 9 -28.83 -48.29 -21.04
C PHE A 9 -29.94 -47.45 -21.72
N ILE A 10 -29.44 -46.31 -22.22
CA ILE A 10 -29.93 -45.32 -23.21
C ILE A 10 -30.66 -45.92 -24.44
N LEU A 11 -31.71 -45.23 -24.92
CA LEU A 11 -32.03 -45.15 -26.35
C LEU A 11 -32.75 -43.84 -26.73
N ILE A 12 -32.23 -43.16 -27.74
CA ILE A 12 -32.77 -41.99 -28.45
C ILE A 12 -33.63 -42.47 -29.62
N SER A 13 -34.79 -41.83 -29.89
CA SER A 13 -35.25 -41.44 -31.25
C SER A 13 -36.69 -40.92 -31.28
N PHE A 14 -36.83 -39.81 -32.00
CA PHE A 14 -38.01 -39.07 -32.49
C PHE A 14 -39.14 -39.93 -33.09
N MET A 15 -40.40 -39.48 -32.93
CA MET A 15 -41.22 -38.98 -34.06
C MET A 15 -42.48 -38.23 -33.61
N LEU A 16 -42.80 -37.21 -34.42
CA LEU A 16 -43.79 -36.13 -34.30
C LEU A 16 -45.23 -36.54 -34.68
N THR A 17 -46.13 -35.55 -34.52
CA THR A 17 -47.46 -35.30 -35.13
C THR A 17 -48.62 -35.51 -34.16
N GLY A 18 -49.60 -34.62 -33.99
CA GLY A 18 -49.96 -33.31 -34.56
C GLY A 18 -51.04 -32.74 -33.62
N CYS A 19 -51.67 -31.58 -33.75
CA CYS A 19 -51.74 -30.50 -34.72
C CYS A 19 -52.53 -29.43 -33.94
N ALA A 20 -51.88 -28.31 -33.58
CA ALA A 20 -52.57 -27.12 -33.07
C ALA A 20 -52.71 -26.13 -34.22
N THR A 21 -53.94 -25.72 -34.49
CA THR A 21 -54.33 -24.71 -35.49
C THR A 21 -54.08 -23.30 -34.97
N ASN A 22 -53.27 -22.54 -35.73
CA ASN A 22 -53.41 -21.15 -36.20
C ASN A 22 -54.28 -20.16 -35.38
N ALA A 23 -53.92 -18.88 -35.18
CA ALA A 23 -52.78 -18.09 -35.65
C ALA A 23 -52.74 -16.72 -34.91
N SER A 24 -51.51 -16.26 -34.65
CA SER A 24 -50.98 -14.89 -34.79
C SER A 24 -51.62 -13.70 -34.05
N GLN A 25 -50.86 -13.07 -33.14
CA GLN A 25 -50.05 -11.86 -33.47
C GLN A 25 -49.05 -11.46 -32.35
N THR A 26 -47.77 -11.42 -32.73
CA THR A 26 -46.59 -10.64 -32.24
C THR A 26 -45.97 -10.84 -30.84
N PRO A 27 -44.66 -11.22 -30.77
CA PRO A 27 -43.78 -11.01 -29.61
C PRO A 27 -42.86 -9.80 -29.84
N VAL A 28 -43.05 -8.72 -29.09
CA VAL A 28 -42.08 -7.62 -28.98
C VAL A 28 -42.01 -7.25 -27.51
N LYS A 29 -41.02 -7.78 -26.77
CA LYS A 29 -40.67 -7.31 -25.41
C LYS A 29 -39.41 -7.91 -24.80
N GLU A 30 -38.79 -8.94 -25.40
CA GLU A 30 -37.55 -9.53 -24.87
C GLU A 30 -36.26 -9.03 -25.55
N GLU A 31 -36.29 -8.66 -26.84
CA GLU A 31 -35.10 -8.10 -27.52
C GLU A 31 -34.78 -6.66 -27.08
N GLU A 32 -35.78 -5.81 -26.81
CA GLU A 32 -35.56 -4.43 -26.32
C GLU A 32 -34.83 -4.40 -24.97
N LYS A 33 -35.05 -5.37 -24.07
CA LYS A 33 -34.36 -5.39 -22.77
C LYS A 33 -32.89 -5.82 -22.85
N ALA A 34 -32.54 -6.65 -23.84
CA ALA A 34 -31.16 -7.06 -24.08
C ALA A 34 -30.36 -5.97 -24.80
N ILE A 35 -30.98 -5.28 -25.76
CA ILE A 35 -30.37 -4.15 -26.48
C ILE A 35 -30.17 -2.96 -25.54
N VAL A 36 -31.16 -2.60 -24.72
CA VAL A 36 -31.04 -1.50 -23.74
C VAL A 36 -30.01 -1.78 -22.63
N LYS A 37 -29.79 -3.04 -22.25
CA LYS A 37 -28.71 -3.42 -21.32
C LYS A 37 -27.33 -3.34 -21.96
N THR A 38 -27.21 -3.70 -23.23
CA THR A 38 -25.94 -3.72 -23.97
C THR A 38 -25.54 -2.29 -24.38
N GLU A 39 -26.51 -1.47 -24.79
CA GLU A 39 -26.33 -0.03 -25.01
C GLU A 39 -26.00 0.70 -23.70
N LYS A 40 -26.67 0.41 -22.57
CA LYS A 40 -26.28 0.98 -21.27
C LYS A 40 -24.92 0.52 -20.76
N LEU A 41 -24.45 -0.66 -21.15
CA LEU A 41 -23.11 -1.15 -20.80
C LEU A 41 -22.03 -0.52 -21.69
N GLN A 42 -22.29 -0.31 -22.97
CA GLN A 42 -21.39 0.43 -23.87
C GLN A 42 -21.38 1.94 -23.57
N GLU A 43 -22.52 2.54 -23.24
CA GLU A 43 -22.63 3.96 -22.89
C GLU A 43 -22.01 4.25 -21.51
N ASN A 44 -21.97 3.27 -20.58
CA ASN A 44 -21.21 3.38 -19.33
C ASN A 44 -19.71 3.13 -19.50
N GLN A 45 -19.27 2.38 -20.51
CA GLN A 45 -17.85 2.23 -20.84
C GLN A 45 -17.28 3.42 -21.63
N GLU A 46 -18.13 4.16 -22.36
CA GLU A 46 -17.72 5.39 -23.05
C GLU A 46 -17.81 6.66 -22.19
N LYS A 47 -18.57 6.67 -21.08
CA LYS A 47 -18.74 7.86 -20.19
C LYS A 47 -17.80 7.94 -18.98
N GLN A 48 -16.81 7.05 -18.87
CA GLN A 48 -15.75 7.14 -17.84
C GLN A 48 -14.35 7.28 -18.45
N LYS A 49 -14.26 7.86 -19.64
CA LYS A 49 -13.07 8.64 -19.98
C LYS A 49 -13.25 9.98 -19.24
N GLU A 50 -12.70 10.08 -18.03
CA GLU A 50 -12.46 11.41 -17.46
C GLU A 50 -11.77 12.22 -18.56
N GLU A 51 -12.32 13.39 -18.91
CA GLU A 51 -11.61 14.32 -19.77
C GLU A 51 -10.23 14.53 -19.13
N LYS A 52 -9.17 14.04 -19.78
CA LYS A 52 -7.79 14.23 -19.34
C LYS A 52 -7.64 15.71 -19.05
N LYS A 53 -7.56 16.08 -17.76
CA LYS A 53 -7.41 17.48 -17.36
C LYS A 53 -6.11 17.96 -17.96
N GLU A 54 -6.19 18.87 -18.92
CA GLU A 54 -5.02 19.46 -19.53
C GLU A 54 -4.32 20.32 -18.48
N ILE A 55 -3.14 19.86 -18.03
CA ILE A 55 -2.32 20.57 -17.05
C ILE A 55 -1.29 21.47 -17.73
N ASP A 56 -1.00 22.61 -17.11
CA ASP A 56 0.11 23.48 -17.53
C ASP A 56 1.45 22.89 -17.05
N LEU A 57 2.16 22.23 -17.96
CA LEU A 57 3.43 21.56 -17.68
C LEU A 57 4.55 22.53 -17.26
N GLN A 58 4.52 23.79 -17.72
CA GLN A 58 5.53 24.79 -17.33
C GLN A 58 5.28 25.33 -15.92
N LYS A 59 4.00 25.40 -15.51
CA LYS A 59 3.61 25.82 -14.17
C LYS A 59 3.76 24.71 -13.14
N ILE A 60 3.20 23.52 -13.41
CA ILE A 60 3.19 22.39 -12.48
C ILE A 60 4.56 21.72 -12.39
N LYS A 61 5.28 21.65 -13.52
CA LYS A 61 6.57 21.00 -13.65
C LYS A 61 6.57 19.55 -13.12
N PRO A 62 5.62 18.70 -13.58
CA PRO A 62 5.55 17.31 -13.13
C PRO A 62 6.85 16.58 -13.47
N ASN A 63 7.31 15.76 -12.53
CA ASN A 63 8.50 14.95 -12.71
C ASN A 63 8.30 13.63 -11.97
N GLU A 64 7.64 12.70 -12.63
CA GLU A 64 7.33 11.39 -12.07
C GLU A 64 8.50 10.40 -12.12
N ALA A 65 9.66 10.82 -12.62
CA ALA A 65 10.93 10.12 -12.44
C ALA A 65 11.60 10.46 -11.08
N GLY A 66 11.06 11.46 -10.35
CA GLY A 66 11.60 11.94 -9.09
C GLY A 66 11.46 10.96 -7.94
N GLN A 67 12.12 11.28 -6.82
CA GLN A 67 12.18 10.43 -5.65
C GLN A 67 10.96 10.63 -4.73
N ILE A 68 10.56 9.54 -4.08
CA ILE A 68 9.47 9.46 -3.11
C ILE A 68 10.06 9.15 -1.73
N MET A 69 9.61 9.87 -0.71
CA MET A 69 10.00 9.56 0.67
C MET A 69 9.14 8.42 1.22
N VAL A 70 9.79 7.47 1.88
CA VAL A 70 9.14 6.45 2.71
C VAL A 70 9.54 6.71 4.15
N LEU A 71 8.64 7.31 4.92
CA LEU A 71 8.87 7.72 6.29
C LEU A 71 8.74 6.54 7.25
N MET A 72 9.68 6.46 8.18
CA MET A 72 9.74 5.44 9.20
C MET A 72 9.62 6.06 10.59
N TYR A 73 8.51 5.76 11.25
CA TYR A 73 8.25 5.99 12.67
C TYR A 73 8.33 4.67 13.42
N HIS A 74 8.42 4.71 14.76
CA HIS A 74 8.29 3.53 15.62
C HIS A 74 7.29 3.87 16.73
N SER A 75 7.74 4.52 17.81
CA SER A 75 6.90 4.91 18.95
C SER A 75 6.39 6.35 18.80
N ILE A 76 5.09 6.57 19.05
CA ILE A 76 4.48 7.91 19.18
C ILE A 76 4.19 8.17 20.66
N SER A 77 5.15 8.72 21.39
CA SER A 77 5.10 8.86 22.86
C SER A 77 6.04 9.94 23.36
N GLU A 78 5.92 10.29 24.64
CA GLU A 78 6.90 11.13 25.32
C GLU A 78 7.90 10.30 26.14
N PRO A 79 9.16 10.77 26.29
CA PRO A 79 9.78 11.91 25.61
C PRO A 79 10.35 11.55 24.22
N GLU A 80 10.73 12.57 23.44
CA GLU A 80 11.52 12.42 22.21
C GLU A 80 12.78 11.55 22.42
N ALA A 81 12.99 10.56 21.55
CA ALA A 81 14.13 9.64 21.61
C ALA A 81 14.53 9.16 20.20
N VAL A 82 15.50 8.26 20.12
CA VAL A 82 16.03 7.76 18.83
C VAL A 82 14.95 7.10 17.95
N TRP A 83 13.99 6.43 18.58
CA TRP A 83 12.88 5.71 17.94
C TRP A 83 11.52 6.19 18.47
N THR A 84 11.48 7.37 19.09
CA THR A 84 10.26 7.92 19.67
C THR A 84 10.06 9.35 19.17
N ARG A 85 8.92 9.60 18.54
CA ARG A 85 8.41 10.93 18.21
C ARG A 85 7.28 11.27 19.17
N THR A 86 7.18 12.50 19.67
CA THR A 86 6.06 12.88 20.53
C THR A 86 4.78 13.01 19.72
N PRO A 87 3.59 12.82 20.33
CA PRO A 87 2.31 13.08 19.68
C PRO A 87 2.24 14.49 19.07
N GLU A 88 2.71 15.50 19.81
CA GLU A 88 2.75 16.89 19.37
C GLU A 88 3.67 17.09 18.16
N ASN A 89 4.86 16.49 18.16
CA ASN A 89 5.75 16.63 17.01
C ASN A 89 5.29 15.81 15.81
N PHE A 90 4.63 14.67 16.02
CA PHE A 90 4.02 13.92 14.92
C PHE A 90 2.92 14.75 14.22
N ARG A 91 2.08 15.48 14.98
CA ARG A 91 1.13 16.45 14.41
C ARG A 91 1.82 17.53 13.58
N LYS A 92 2.95 18.07 14.08
CA LYS A 92 3.77 19.03 13.33
C LYS A 92 4.38 18.44 12.07
N ASP A 93 4.81 17.18 12.11
CA ASP A 93 5.35 16.47 10.96
C ASP A 93 4.28 16.38 9.85
N LEU A 94 3.05 15.97 10.21
CA LEU A 94 1.92 15.90 9.27
C LEU A 94 1.56 17.27 8.67
N GLN A 95 1.46 18.31 9.51
CA GLN A 95 1.19 19.67 9.05
C GLN A 95 2.28 20.15 8.08
N TYR A 96 3.55 19.94 8.41
CA TYR A 96 4.66 20.36 7.58
C TYR A 96 4.64 19.67 6.20
N LEU A 97 4.37 18.36 6.17
CA LEU A 97 4.21 17.60 4.93
C LEU A 97 3.04 18.13 4.10
N TYR A 98 1.89 18.36 4.73
CA TYR A 98 0.70 18.90 4.09
C TYR A 98 0.97 20.26 3.42
N ASP A 99 1.54 21.20 4.17
CA ASP A 99 1.87 22.56 3.72
C ASP A 99 2.89 22.57 2.57
N LYS A 100 3.78 21.56 2.53
CA LYS A 100 4.78 21.37 1.48
C LYS A 100 4.25 20.63 0.25
N GLY A 101 2.97 20.26 0.24
CA GLY A 101 2.33 19.59 -0.88
C GLY A 101 2.59 18.08 -0.94
N TYR A 102 2.91 17.44 0.18
CA TYR A 102 2.99 15.98 0.23
C TYR A 102 1.63 15.36 0.52
N ARG A 103 1.35 14.22 -0.11
CA ARG A 103 0.09 13.46 0.01
C ARG A 103 0.38 11.99 0.26
N PRO A 104 -0.12 11.39 1.36
CA PRO A 104 0.08 9.97 1.62
C PRO A 104 -0.49 9.10 0.50
N ILE A 105 0.25 8.05 0.16
CA ILE A 105 -0.22 6.94 -0.67
C ILE A 105 0.09 5.62 0.05
N SER A 106 -0.68 4.57 -0.26
CA SER A 106 -0.38 3.24 0.26
C SER A 106 0.98 2.76 -0.23
N LEU A 107 1.66 1.92 0.56
CA LEU A 107 2.90 1.29 0.12
C LEU A 107 2.67 0.39 -1.11
N LYS A 108 1.48 -0.20 -1.22
CA LYS A 108 1.07 -1.00 -2.37
C LYS A 108 0.98 -0.16 -3.65
N ASP A 109 0.34 1.01 -3.58
CA ASP A 109 0.23 1.93 -4.72
C ASP A 109 1.60 2.45 -5.14
N TYR A 110 2.47 2.73 -4.17
CA TYR A 110 3.85 3.10 -4.46
C TYR A 110 4.56 2.01 -5.27
N VAL A 111 4.58 0.75 -4.82
CA VAL A 111 5.34 -0.30 -5.52
C VAL A 111 4.70 -0.79 -6.81
N THR A 112 3.39 -0.58 -6.98
CA THR A 112 2.67 -0.93 -8.22
C THR A 112 2.59 0.21 -9.22
N GLY A 113 3.01 1.43 -8.84
CA GLY A 113 2.90 2.61 -9.68
C GLY A 113 1.46 3.04 -9.93
N ASN A 114 0.55 2.74 -9.00
CA ASN A 114 -0.85 3.19 -9.05
C ASN A 114 -0.99 4.52 -8.29
N ILE A 115 -0.27 5.54 -8.73
CA ILE A 115 -0.21 6.83 -8.03
C ILE A 115 -1.34 7.72 -8.53
N THR A 116 -2.29 8.04 -7.65
CA THR A 116 -3.45 8.92 -7.90
C THR A 116 -3.31 10.29 -7.25
N THR A 117 -2.10 10.64 -6.82
CA THR A 117 -1.78 11.95 -6.23
C THR A 117 -2.13 13.07 -7.21
N GLU A 118 -2.82 14.11 -6.75
CA GLU A 118 -3.22 15.22 -7.60
C GLU A 118 -2.02 15.97 -8.23
N ALA A 119 -2.27 16.60 -9.38
CA ALA A 119 -1.26 17.34 -10.13
C ALA A 119 -0.55 18.41 -9.28
N GLY A 120 0.79 18.40 -9.30
CA GLY A 120 1.62 19.35 -8.54
C GLY A 120 1.90 18.94 -7.10
N TYR A 121 1.25 17.91 -6.57
CA TYR A 121 1.56 17.33 -5.27
C TYR A 121 2.60 16.20 -5.39
N THR A 122 3.18 15.83 -4.25
CA THR A 122 4.20 14.78 -4.13
C THR A 122 3.67 13.62 -3.28
N PRO A 123 3.68 12.37 -3.77
CA PRO A 123 3.34 11.22 -2.96
C PRO A 123 4.35 11.01 -1.82
N ILE A 124 3.88 10.50 -0.69
CA ILE A 124 4.71 10.06 0.44
C ILE A 124 4.16 8.78 1.05
N VAL A 125 5.01 7.90 1.54
CA VAL A 125 4.57 6.67 2.25
C VAL A 125 4.87 6.84 3.74
N ILE A 126 3.90 6.54 4.60
CA ILE A 126 4.04 6.61 6.07
C ILE A 126 4.06 5.18 6.63
N THR A 127 5.10 4.85 7.41
CA THR A 127 5.25 3.51 8.01
C THR A 127 5.58 3.59 9.50
N PHE A 128 5.09 2.60 10.26
CA PHE A 128 5.36 2.42 11.68
C PHE A 128 5.88 1.01 11.93
N ASP A 129 7.02 0.90 12.62
CA ASP A 129 7.62 -0.40 12.96
C ASP A 129 7.26 -0.85 14.38
N ASP A 130 7.44 -2.15 14.63
CA ASP A 130 7.25 -2.92 15.88
C ASP A 130 5.82 -3.06 16.42
N GLY A 131 4.86 -2.28 15.93
CA GLY A 131 3.47 -2.31 16.42
C GLY A 131 3.36 -1.92 17.89
N TRP A 132 4.00 -0.83 18.30
CA TRP A 132 3.94 -0.29 19.67
C TRP A 132 2.49 0.00 20.08
N GLN A 133 2.16 -0.15 21.36
CA GLN A 133 0.83 0.17 21.87
C GLN A 133 0.39 1.61 21.54
N ASN A 134 1.32 2.56 21.58
CA ASN A 134 1.05 3.95 21.24
C ASN A 134 0.89 4.23 19.72
N ASN A 135 1.06 3.24 18.85
CA ASN A 135 0.61 3.36 17.46
C ASN A 135 -0.91 3.24 17.37
N PHE A 136 -1.51 2.34 18.15
CA PHE A 136 -2.96 2.21 18.26
C PHE A 136 -3.33 1.81 19.68
N ASN A 137 -3.66 2.79 20.53
CA ASN A 137 -4.00 2.56 21.93
C ASN A 137 -5.51 2.74 22.15
N ARG A 138 -6.12 1.89 22.99
CA ARG A 138 -7.47 2.10 23.49
C ARG A 138 -7.41 2.37 24.98
N ILE A 139 -8.07 3.43 25.40
CA ILE A 139 -8.14 3.86 26.80
C ILE A 139 -9.58 3.74 27.29
N GLN A 140 -9.74 3.46 28.57
CA GLN A 140 -11.05 3.33 29.19
C GLN A 140 -11.42 4.66 29.85
N ASN A 141 -12.65 5.14 29.64
CA ASN A 141 -13.18 6.29 30.37
C ASN A 141 -13.61 5.90 31.80
N GLU A 142 -14.01 6.88 32.61
CA GLU A 142 -14.45 6.65 33.99
C GLU A 142 -15.70 5.76 34.09
N GLN A 143 -16.50 5.69 33.03
CA GLN A 143 -17.72 4.88 32.94
C GLN A 143 -17.44 3.43 32.50
N GLY A 144 -16.20 3.13 32.12
CA GLY A 144 -15.79 1.80 31.70
C GLY A 144 -15.85 1.55 30.19
N ASP A 145 -16.23 2.54 29.38
CA ASP A 145 -16.25 2.44 27.92
C ASP A 145 -14.86 2.68 27.34
N PHE A 146 -14.54 2.00 26.24
CA PHE A 146 -13.27 2.15 25.57
C PHE A 146 -13.35 3.16 24.42
N ALA A 147 -12.42 4.12 24.43
CA ALA A 147 -12.17 5.06 23.34
C ALA A 147 -10.77 4.83 22.74
N ILE A 148 -10.53 5.34 21.54
CA ILE A 148 -9.17 5.41 20.98
C ILE A 148 -8.44 6.55 21.69
N ASP A 149 -7.20 6.29 22.10
CA ASP A 149 -6.33 7.30 22.70
C ASP A 149 -6.05 8.43 21.69
N PRO A 150 -6.40 9.70 21.97
CA PRO A 150 -6.23 10.80 21.03
C PRO A 150 -4.76 11.10 20.69
N ASP A 151 -3.81 10.60 21.50
CA ASP A 151 -2.37 10.79 21.29
C ASP A 151 -1.67 9.58 20.64
N CYS A 152 -2.41 8.52 20.30
CA CYS A 152 -1.85 7.42 19.51
C CYS A 152 -1.79 7.76 18.00
N ALA A 153 -0.90 7.10 17.27
CA ALA A 153 -0.66 7.39 15.85
C ALA A 153 -1.94 7.32 15.00
N VAL A 154 -2.77 6.28 15.18
CA VAL A 154 -4.04 6.10 14.46
C VAL A 154 -4.98 7.29 14.67
N ALA A 155 -5.19 7.73 15.92
CA ALA A 155 -6.08 8.84 16.20
C ALA A 155 -5.58 10.17 15.60
N ILE A 156 -4.27 10.40 15.64
CA ILE A 156 -3.65 11.60 15.07
C ILE A 156 -3.80 11.64 13.55
N LEU A 157 -3.57 10.51 12.87
CA LEU A 157 -3.74 10.40 11.43
C LEU A 157 -5.21 10.63 11.01
N GLU A 158 -6.15 10.05 11.75
CA GLU A 158 -7.59 10.23 11.49
C GLU A 158 -8.05 11.68 11.72
N ASP A 159 -7.69 12.28 12.85
CA ASP A 159 -8.02 13.68 13.16
C ASP A 159 -7.42 14.64 12.11
N PHE A 160 -6.22 14.34 11.62
CA PHE A 160 -5.60 15.11 10.55
C PHE A 160 -6.33 14.95 9.21
N ASN A 161 -6.69 13.72 8.82
CA ASN A 161 -7.46 13.47 7.60
C ASN A 161 -8.87 14.08 7.66
N GLU A 162 -9.55 14.06 8.82
CA GLU A 162 -10.87 14.68 8.97
C GLU A 162 -10.81 16.21 8.74
N LYS A 163 -9.74 16.86 9.21
CA LYS A 163 -9.49 18.30 9.00
C LYS A 163 -8.95 18.62 7.62
N HIS A 164 -8.29 17.67 6.98
CA HIS A 164 -7.66 17.77 5.66
C HIS A 164 -8.05 16.57 4.79
N PRO A 165 -9.29 16.53 4.24
CA PRO A 165 -9.77 15.38 3.46
C PRO A 165 -8.91 15.10 2.20
N ASP A 166 -8.18 16.10 1.72
CA ASP A 166 -7.23 16.00 0.63
C ASP A 166 -5.87 15.43 1.05
N PHE A 167 -5.67 15.05 2.32
CA PHE A 167 -4.52 14.30 2.83
C PHE A 167 -4.98 12.88 3.20
N PRO A 168 -4.85 11.89 2.30
CA PRO A 168 -5.42 10.56 2.48
C PRO A 168 -4.95 9.86 3.76
N LEU A 169 -5.83 9.05 4.35
CA LEU A 169 -5.54 8.23 5.53
C LEU A 169 -4.76 6.96 5.12
N GLU A 170 -3.50 7.13 4.75
CA GLU A 170 -2.63 6.04 4.28
C GLU A 170 -1.44 5.86 5.21
N ALA A 171 -1.32 4.67 5.81
CA ALA A 171 -0.19 4.26 6.63
C ALA A 171 -0.07 2.74 6.70
N THR A 172 1.16 2.24 6.83
CA THR A 172 1.42 0.80 7.06
C THR A 172 2.01 0.57 8.45
N PHE A 173 1.40 -0.32 9.23
CA PHE A 173 1.89 -0.75 10.54
C PHE A 173 2.55 -2.12 10.42
N PHE A 174 3.87 -2.19 10.54
CA PHE A 174 4.64 -3.43 10.54
C PHE A 174 4.62 -4.04 11.94
N VAL A 175 4.05 -5.24 12.07
CA VAL A 175 3.82 -5.89 13.37
C VAL A 175 4.66 -7.14 13.56
N ASN A 176 4.97 -7.45 14.83
CA ASN A 176 5.62 -8.69 15.26
C ASN A 176 4.61 -9.68 15.87
N ASP A 177 5.05 -10.88 16.25
CA ASP A 177 4.24 -11.86 16.98
C ASP A 177 4.40 -11.72 18.51
N ASN A 178 4.21 -10.49 19.01
CA ASN A 178 4.43 -10.10 20.41
C ASN A 178 3.24 -9.33 21.02
N VAL A 179 2.02 -9.70 20.64
CA VAL A 179 0.78 -8.94 20.91
C VAL A 179 0.86 -7.53 20.31
N PRO A 180 0.62 -7.40 18.99
CA PRO A 180 0.63 -6.10 18.32
C PRO A 180 -0.27 -5.09 19.04
N PHE A 181 0.25 -3.87 19.15
CA PHE A 181 -0.38 -2.76 19.84
C PHE A 181 -0.68 -3.02 21.34
N GLY A 182 0.01 -3.98 21.97
CA GLY A 182 0.08 -4.16 23.43
C GLY A 182 -1.20 -4.53 24.19
N GLN A 183 -2.35 -4.65 23.52
CA GLN A 183 -3.66 -4.90 24.17
C GLN A 183 -4.35 -6.11 23.52
N LYS A 184 -4.06 -7.29 24.05
CA LYS A 184 -4.46 -8.59 23.47
C LYS A 184 -5.97 -8.71 23.29
N GLU A 185 -6.73 -8.24 24.25
CA GLU A 185 -8.20 -8.22 24.28
C GLU A 185 -8.81 -7.30 23.21
N HIS A 186 -8.02 -6.39 22.63
CA HIS A 186 -8.46 -5.46 21.60
C HIS A 186 -7.89 -5.76 20.22
N LEU A 187 -7.07 -6.81 20.09
CA LEU A 187 -6.33 -7.07 18.86
C LEU A 187 -7.24 -7.30 17.64
N ALA A 188 -8.33 -8.06 17.80
CA ALA A 188 -9.31 -8.28 16.73
C ALA A 188 -9.94 -6.96 16.26
N TYR A 189 -10.35 -6.11 17.20
CA TYR A 189 -10.89 -4.78 16.91
C TYR A 189 -9.84 -3.92 16.18
N LYS A 190 -8.61 -3.87 16.68
CA LYS A 190 -7.56 -3.00 16.13
C LYS A 190 -7.18 -3.38 14.70
N PHE A 191 -7.01 -4.68 14.42
CA PHE A 191 -6.71 -5.15 13.07
C PHE A 191 -7.85 -4.87 12.10
N GLN A 192 -9.10 -5.17 12.47
CA GLN A 192 -10.26 -4.86 11.63
C GLN A 192 -10.36 -3.36 11.38
N TYR A 193 -10.19 -2.55 12.42
CA TYR A 193 -10.30 -1.10 12.33
C TYR A 193 -9.24 -0.48 11.41
N ILE A 194 -7.98 -0.92 11.48
CA ILE A 194 -6.91 -0.45 10.57
C ILE A 194 -7.32 -0.68 9.11
N VAL A 195 -7.75 -1.91 8.78
CA VAL A 195 -8.09 -2.29 7.40
C VAL A 195 -9.38 -1.60 6.93
N ASP A 196 -10.40 -1.50 7.79
CA ASP A 196 -11.66 -0.81 7.46
C ASP A 196 -11.44 0.69 7.19
N LYS A 197 -10.44 1.29 7.81
CA LYS A 197 -10.05 2.69 7.60
C LYS A 197 -9.17 2.91 6.37
N GLY A 198 -8.78 1.84 5.67
CA GLY A 198 -7.93 1.90 4.48
C GLY A 198 -6.43 1.88 4.76
N MET A 199 -6.01 1.67 6.01
CA MET A 199 -4.60 1.52 6.37
C MET A 199 -4.15 0.05 6.30
N ASP A 200 -2.85 -0.19 6.30
CA ASP A 200 -2.25 -1.49 6.05
C ASP A 200 -1.53 -2.10 7.27
N ILE A 201 -1.49 -3.43 7.29
CA ILE A 201 -0.72 -4.24 8.25
C ILE A 201 0.40 -4.96 7.49
N GLY A 202 1.63 -4.68 7.87
CA GLY A 202 2.84 -5.29 7.31
C GLY A 202 3.52 -6.28 8.26
N ASN A 203 4.51 -7.00 7.75
CA ASN A 203 5.29 -7.99 8.48
C ASN A 203 6.61 -7.39 9.03
N HIS A 204 6.84 -7.50 10.34
CA HIS A 204 8.13 -7.13 10.94
C HIS A 204 8.89 -8.33 11.54
N THR A 205 8.60 -9.55 11.06
CA THR A 205 9.05 -10.85 11.61
C THR A 205 8.44 -11.17 12.97
N ALA A 206 8.32 -12.45 13.31
CA ALA A 206 7.67 -12.87 14.53
C ALA A 206 8.43 -12.40 15.78
N THR A 207 9.76 -12.56 15.78
CA THR A 207 10.60 -12.29 16.95
C THR A 207 11.51 -11.08 16.80
N HIS A 208 11.27 -10.20 15.83
CA HIS A 208 12.16 -9.09 15.49
C HIS A 208 13.61 -9.57 15.25
N VAL A 209 13.75 -10.58 14.37
CA VAL A 209 15.02 -11.29 14.16
C VAL A 209 16.04 -10.41 13.43
N ASP A 210 17.30 -10.40 13.89
CA ASP A 210 18.38 -9.85 13.08
C ASP A 210 18.80 -10.89 12.02
N TYR A 211 18.45 -10.62 10.76
CA TYR A 211 18.76 -11.53 9.67
C TYR A 211 20.26 -11.77 9.46
N LYS A 212 21.17 -10.90 9.94
CA LYS A 212 22.62 -11.17 9.88
C LYS A 212 23.03 -12.43 10.64
N GLU A 213 22.21 -12.84 11.61
CA GLU A 213 22.44 -14.00 12.46
C GLU A 213 21.66 -15.24 11.99
N VAL A 214 20.95 -15.13 10.85
CA VAL A 214 20.16 -16.21 10.26
C VAL A 214 20.85 -16.76 9.01
N ASN A 215 21.17 -18.06 9.05
CA ASN A 215 21.81 -18.78 7.94
C ASN A 215 20.94 -19.96 7.43
N ASP A 216 19.67 -20.03 7.85
CA ASP A 216 18.75 -21.12 7.53
C ASP A 216 17.44 -20.57 6.94
N GLU A 217 17.09 -21.04 5.75
CA GLU A 217 15.84 -20.69 5.06
C GLU A 217 14.59 -21.02 5.88
N LYS A 218 14.62 -22.07 6.71
CA LYS A 218 13.47 -22.47 7.53
C LYS A 218 13.21 -21.45 8.63
N ARG A 219 14.28 -20.84 9.19
CA ARG A 219 14.11 -19.77 10.18
C ARG A 219 13.46 -18.54 9.54
N ILE A 220 13.92 -18.12 8.35
CA ILE A 220 13.35 -16.97 7.63
C ILE A 220 11.86 -17.21 7.34
N GLN A 221 11.53 -18.38 6.78
CA GLN A 221 10.15 -18.72 6.42
C GLN A 221 9.23 -18.78 7.64
N LYS A 222 9.69 -19.39 8.74
CA LYS A 222 8.94 -19.45 10.00
C LYS A 222 8.64 -18.06 10.57
N GLU A 223 9.63 -17.17 10.57
CA GLU A 223 9.48 -15.79 11.06
C GLU A 223 8.40 -15.03 10.31
N LEU A 224 8.40 -15.11 8.98
CA LEU A 224 7.45 -14.40 8.13
C LEU A 224 6.06 -15.03 8.16
N ALA A 225 5.98 -16.36 8.02
CA ALA A 225 4.71 -17.09 8.04
C ALA A 225 3.99 -16.99 9.39
N SER A 226 4.70 -16.87 10.51
CA SER A 226 4.08 -16.73 11.84
C SER A 226 3.30 -15.41 11.97
N VAL A 227 3.82 -14.30 11.45
CA VAL A 227 3.08 -13.03 11.43
C VAL A 227 1.86 -13.12 10.51
N VAL A 228 1.99 -13.74 9.34
CA VAL A 228 0.85 -13.99 8.44
C VAL A 228 -0.23 -14.82 9.13
N LYS A 229 0.16 -15.88 9.84
CA LYS A 229 -0.73 -16.73 10.63
C LYS A 229 -1.44 -15.95 11.74
N LEU A 230 -0.71 -15.06 12.44
CA LEU A 230 -1.27 -14.19 13.47
C LEU A 230 -2.34 -13.25 12.90
N VAL A 231 -2.04 -12.54 11.81
CA VAL A 231 -2.98 -11.59 11.19
C VAL A 231 -4.20 -12.33 10.64
N LYS A 232 -4.00 -13.43 9.90
CA LYS A 232 -5.10 -14.22 9.32
C LYS A 232 -6.02 -14.88 10.33
N LYS A 233 -5.60 -15.04 11.58
CA LYS A 233 -6.48 -15.46 12.67
C LYS A 233 -7.64 -14.48 12.90
N TYR A 234 -7.41 -13.19 12.68
CA TYR A 234 -8.40 -12.13 12.87
C TYR A 234 -8.95 -11.60 11.54
N LEU A 235 -8.14 -11.64 10.48
CA LEU A 235 -8.47 -11.15 9.15
C LEU A 235 -8.19 -12.24 8.08
N PRO A 236 -9.05 -13.24 7.91
CA PRO A 236 -8.78 -14.40 7.06
C PRO A 236 -8.48 -14.06 5.59
N ASP A 237 -9.12 -13.00 5.07
CA ASP A 237 -9.03 -12.56 3.68
C ASP A 237 -7.95 -11.48 3.45
N TYR A 238 -7.32 -10.97 4.51
CA TYR A 238 -6.27 -9.96 4.38
C TYR A 238 -4.95 -10.59 3.94
N ASP A 239 -4.30 -9.94 2.97
CA ASP A 239 -3.03 -10.38 2.41
C ASP A 239 -1.87 -9.55 2.97
N VAL A 240 -1.13 -10.12 3.91
CA VAL A 240 0.09 -9.51 4.44
C VAL A 240 1.22 -9.71 3.43
N ASN A 241 1.49 -8.70 2.63
CA ASN A 241 2.41 -8.76 1.49
C ASN A 241 3.49 -7.66 1.49
N THR A 242 3.71 -7.00 2.62
CA THR A 242 4.81 -6.04 2.78
C THR A 242 5.64 -6.40 4.00
N GLN A 243 6.94 -6.10 3.94
CA GLN A 243 7.87 -6.40 5.03
C GLN A 243 8.80 -5.22 5.31
N ALA A 244 8.95 -4.88 6.59
CA ALA A 244 10.06 -4.06 7.05
C ALA A 244 11.12 -4.98 7.67
N LEU A 245 12.38 -4.84 7.24
CA LEU A 245 13.47 -5.65 7.78
C LEU A 245 13.85 -5.13 9.17
N PRO A 246 13.82 -5.96 10.23
CA PRO A 246 14.39 -5.59 11.52
C PRO A 246 15.84 -5.12 11.35
N PHE A 247 16.17 -3.98 11.96
CA PHE A 247 17.47 -3.32 11.85
C PHE A 247 17.91 -2.94 10.42
N GLY A 248 17.06 -3.12 9.40
CA GLY A 248 17.44 -2.97 7.99
C GLY A 248 18.43 -4.03 7.50
N HIS A 249 18.56 -5.12 8.24
CA HIS A 249 19.56 -6.15 7.98
C HIS A 249 19.01 -7.26 7.08
N ARG A 250 19.91 -7.82 6.26
CA ARG A 250 19.65 -9.00 5.42
C ARG A 250 20.52 -10.17 5.86
N PRO A 251 20.18 -11.40 5.46
CA PRO A 251 21.06 -12.55 5.63
C PRO A 251 22.44 -12.30 5.04
N LYS A 252 23.47 -12.89 5.63
CA LYS A 252 24.84 -12.81 5.09
C LYS A 252 24.98 -13.58 3.77
N ASN A 253 24.21 -14.67 3.60
CA ASN A 253 24.13 -15.42 2.35
C ASN A 253 23.03 -14.83 1.44
N GLU A 254 23.41 -14.28 0.30
CA GLU A 254 22.49 -13.71 -0.70
C GLU A 254 21.52 -14.74 -1.30
N GLU A 255 21.88 -16.03 -1.33
CA GLU A 255 20.99 -17.10 -1.81
C GLU A 255 19.71 -17.21 -0.97
N LEU A 256 19.73 -16.68 0.27
CA LEU A 256 18.57 -16.65 1.16
C LEU A 256 17.61 -15.49 0.89
N TYR A 257 17.98 -14.52 0.03
CA TYR A 257 17.16 -13.31 -0.19
C TYR A 257 15.81 -13.65 -0.82
N LYS A 258 15.76 -14.68 -1.66
CA LYS A 258 14.51 -15.18 -2.26
C LYS A 258 13.48 -15.60 -1.20
N TYR A 259 13.93 -16.03 -0.01
CA TYR A 259 13.03 -16.38 1.09
C TYR A 259 12.53 -15.16 1.86
N LEU A 260 13.14 -13.99 1.71
CA LEU A 260 12.54 -12.75 2.19
C LEU A 260 11.35 -12.35 1.30
N GLU A 261 11.42 -12.66 0.00
CA GLU A 261 10.33 -12.37 -0.94
C GLU A 261 9.18 -13.36 -0.80
N SER A 262 9.42 -14.67 -0.84
CA SER A 262 8.34 -15.65 -0.77
C SER A 262 8.77 -16.97 -0.13
N GLY A 263 7.80 -17.68 0.44
CA GLY A 263 8.04 -18.96 1.08
C GLY A 263 6.80 -19.48 1.80
N SER A 264 7.01 -20.55 2.58
CA SER A 264 5.94 -21.18 3.34
C SER A 264 6.45 -21.84 4.61
N ASP A 265 5.66 -21.83 5.67
CA ASP A 265 5.89 -22.63 6.89
C ASP A 265 4.55 -23.17 7.39
N GLU A 266 4.51 -24.45 7.78
CA GLU A 266 3.29 -25.13 8.28
C GLU A 266 2.04 -24.94 7.39
N GLY A 267 2.21 -24.85 6.06
CA GLY A 267 1.12 -24.63 5.10
C GLY A 267 0.63 -23.18 4.99
N ILE A 268 1.24 -22.24 5.72
CA ILE A 268 1.02 -20.80 5.59
C ILE A 268 2.01 -20.25 4.56
N ASN A 269 1.49 -19.76 3.45
CA ASN A 269 2.28 -19.13 2.39
C ASN A 269 2.37 -17.62 2.61
N TYR A 270 3.47 -17.01 2.17
CA TYR A 270 3.62 -15.56 2.08
C TYR A 270 4.33 -15.17 0.79
N LYS A 271 4.02 -13.95 0.32
CA LYS A 271 4.72 -13.30 -0.79
C LYS A 271 4.74 -11.79 -0.54
N ASN A 272 5.92 -11.24 -0.40
CA ASN A 272 6.13 -9.81 -0.22
C ASN A 272 6.28 -9.13 -1.58
N ILE A 273 5.43 -8.14 -1.84
CA ILE A 273 5.54 -7.22 -2.97
C ILE A 273 6.47 -6.04 -2.65
N ALA A 274 6.75 -5.80 -1.36
CA ALA A 274 7.62 -4.73 -0.90
C ALA A 274 8.49 -5.19 0.29
N ILE A 275 9.79 -4.88 0.26
CA ILE A 275 10.71 -5.11 1.38
C ILE A 275 11.50 -3.83 1.67
N LEU A 276 11.41 -3.35 2.91
CA LEU A 276 11.86 -2.03 3.33
C LEU A 276 13.14 -2.13 4.19
N ASN A 277 14.15 -1.36 3.82
CA ASN A 277 15.41 -1.17 4.54
C ASN A 277 15.27 -0.04 5.59
N VAL A 278 16.31 0.25 6.40
CA VAL A 278 16.25 1.22 7.52
C VAL A 278 17.27 2.35 7.38
N GLY A 279 16.83 3.61 7.48
CA GLY A 279 17.70 4.76 7.79
C GLY A 279 18.60 5.27 6.65
N TRP A 280 18.00 5.56 5.50
CA TRP A 280 18.65 6.00 4.25
C TRP A 280 18.04 7.33 3.74
N ASP A 281 17.97 7.45 2.42
CA ASP A 281 17.53 8.59 1.64
C ASP A 281 16.16 8.33 0.96
N PRO A 282 15.52 9.36 0.40
CA PRO A 282 14.33 9.20 -0.43
C PRO A 282 14.59 8.21 -1.58
N TYR A 283 13.62 7.37 -1.87
CA TYR A 283 13.79 6.26 -2.79
C TYR A 283 13.29 6.59 -4.20
N LYS A 284 13.68 5.76 -5.17
CA LYS A 284 13.44 5.97 -6.60
C LYS A 284 11.93 5.94 -6.92
N SER A 285 11.49 6.69 -7.94
CA SER A 285 10.15 6.52 -8.53
C SER A 285 9.91 5.04 -8.89
N PRO A 286 8.67 4.52 -8.77
CA PRO A 286 8.36 3.16 -9.20
C PRO A 286 8.58 2.93 -10.71
N TYR A 287 8.65 4.02 -11.48
CA TYR A 287 8.88 4.01 -12.91
C TYR A 287 10.36 4.05 -13.29
N HIS A 288 11.27 4.18 -12.31
CA HIS A 288 12.70 4.26 -12.58
C HIS A 288 13.30 2.87 -12.83
N LEU A 289 14.29 2.77 -13.74
CA LEU A 289 15.03 1.53 -14.08
C LEU A 289 15.60 0.83 -12.83
N ASP A 290 16.31 1.57 -11.99
CA ASP A 290 16.88 1.06 -10.73
C ASP A 290 15.87 0.84 -9.58
N PHE A 291 14.56 1.04 -9.80
CA PHE A 291 13.59 0.78 -8.74
C PHE A 291 13.51 -0.71 -8.43
N ASN A 292 13.84 -1.06 -7.19
CA ASN A 292 13.70 -2.40 -6.66
C ASN A 292 12.69 -2.40 -5.49
N PRO A 293 11.47 -2.93 -5.69
CA PRO A 293 10.47 -2.94 -4.61
C PRO A 293 10.89 -3.84 -3.43
N LEU A 294 11.84 -4.74 -3.62
CA LEU A 294 12.37 -5.63 -2.59
C LEU A 294 13.58 -5.03 -1.85
N ALA A 295 13.92 -3.76 -2.05
CA ALA A 295 15.03 -3.07 -1.36
C ALA A 295 14.75 -1.57 -1.15
N ILE A 296 13.53 -1.22 -0.76
CA ILE A 296 13.07 0.17 -0.62
C ILE A 296 13.81 0.87 0.53
N HIS A 297 14.40 2.03 0.26
CA HIS A 297 15.02 2.86 1.28
C HIS A 297 13.96 3.62 2.08
N ARG A 298 14.22 3.81 3.39
CA ARG A 298 13.34 4.59 4.27
C ARG A 298 14.09 5.72 4.95
N VAL A 299 13.39 6.82 5.15
CA VAL A 299 13.86 8.02 5.85
C VAL A 299 13.35 7.99 7.29
N ARG A 300 14.22 8.21 8.28
CA ARG A 300 13.75 8.33 9.67
C ARG A 300 12.99 9.64 9.85
N ALA A 301 11.76 9.56 10.33
CA ALA A 301 10.92 10.71 10.57
C ALA A 301 11.23 11.36 11.93
N SER A 302 12.33 12.11 11.96
CA SER A 302 12.82 12.85 13.12
C SER A 302 13.69 14.00 12.66
N ASP A 303 13.78 15.05 13.49
CA ASP A 303 14.67 16.20 13.37
C ASP A 303 15.80 16.20 14.40
N LEU A 304 15.87 15.19 15.27
CA LEU A 304 16.89 15.10 16.31
C LEU A 304 18.25 14.74 15.70
N GLN A 305 19.04 15.77 15.37
CA GLN A 305 20.32 15.62 14.66
C GLN A 305 21.32 14.69 15.34
N LYS A 306 21.28 14.55 16.67
CA LYS A 306 22.08 13.54 17.41
C LYS A 306 21.83 12.10 16.92
N TYR A 307 20.66 11.82 16.34
CA TYR A 307 20.26 10.50 15.87
C TYR A 307 20.22 10.39 14.34
N VAL A 308 19.83 11.46 13.63
CA VAL A 308 19.65 11.42 12.17
C VAL A 308 20.83 11.96 11.37
N GLN A 309 21.72 12.78 11.97
CA GLN A 309 22.98 13.21 11.35
C GLN A 309 22.86 13.68 9.88
N GLY A 310 21.91 14.55 9.58
CA GLY A 310 21.71 15.12 8.24
C GLY A 310 20.93 14.24 7.26
N VAL A 311 20.38 13.10 7.70
CA VAL A 311 19.53 12.22 6.87
C VAL A 311 18.12 12.02 7.45
N GLY A 312 17.66 12.96 8.28
CA GLY A 312 16.29 12.97 8.78
C GLY A 312 15.29 13.50 7.76
N MET A 313 13.99 13.36 8.05
CA MET A 313 12.91 13.87 7.19
C MET A 313 13.11 15.33 6.77
N TYR A 314 13.38 16.22 7.74
CA TYR A 314 13.56 17.65 7.47
C TYR A 314 14.83 17.96 6.66
N ASP A 315 15.88 17.15 6.80
CA ASP A 315 17.10 17.31 6.01
C ASP A 315 16.80 17.03 4.52
N TRP A 316 16.11 15.92 4.24
CA TRP A 316 15.73 15.55 2.87
C TRP A 316 14.73 16.50 2.23
N LEU A 317 13.76 16.98 3.00
CA LEU A 317 12.84 18.05 2.55
C LEU A 317 13.62 19.29 2.10
N ASN A 318 14.62 19.71 2.89
CA ASN A 318 15.50 20.83 2.54
C ASN A 318 16.40 20.53 1.32
N HIS A 319 16.83 19.27 1.12
CA HIS A 319 17.55 18.88 -0.10
C HIS A 319 16.66 18.98 -1.35
N PHE A 320 15.39 18.62 -1.27
CA PHE A 320 14.44 18.81 -2.36
C PHE A 320 14.16 20.27 -2.64
N ASP A 321 13.90 21.08 -1.60
CA ASP A 321 13.65 22.52 -1.74
C ASP A 321 14.82 23.26 -2.41
N LYS A 322 16.06 22.82 -2.16
CA LYS A 322 17.28 23.38 -2.77
C LYS A 322 17.58 22.84 -4.17
N GLY A 323 16.83 21.86 -4.66
CA GLY A 323 17.10 21.19 -5.94
C GLY A 323 18.34 20.30 -5.92
N ASN A 324 18.86 19.93 -4.74
CA ASN A 324 19.99 19.01 -4.60
C ASN A 324 19.60 17.55 -4.94
N ARG A 325 18.30 17.27 -4.91
CA ARG A 325 17.67 15.99 -5.18
C ARG A 325 16.42 16.25 -6.02
N VAL A 326 16.02 15.25 -6.81
CA VAL A 326 14.86 15.36 -7.70
C VAL A 326 13.64 14.82 -6.95
N ARG A 327 12.67 15.68 -6.66
CA ARG A 327 11.41 15.30 -5.99
C ARG A 327 10.40 14.78 -7.02
N TYR A 328 9.66 13.72 -6.69
CA TYR A 328 8.50 13.32 -7.49
C TYR A 328 7.44 14.42 -7.47
N ILE A 329 6.94 14.84 -8.62
CA ILE A 329 5.81 15.77 -8.72
C ILE A 329 4.80 15.13 -9.67
N SER A 330 3.60 14.84 -9.18
CA SER A 330 2.60 14.14 -9.99
C SER A 330 2.00 15.05 -11.05
N ASP A 331 1.57 14.45 -12.16
CA ASP A 331 0.76 15.11 -13.17
C ASP A 331 -0.76 14.98 -12.92
N GLY A 332 -1.15 14.17 -11.93
CA GLY A 332 -2.54 13.96 -11.55
C GLY A 332 -3.30 12.91 -12.37
N ASP A 333 -2.65 12.16 -13.25
CA ASP A 333 -3.28 11.11 -14.08
C ASP A 333 -2.52 9.79 -13.93
N SER A 334 -3.14 8.81 -13.28
CA SER A 334 -2.49 7.51 -13.01
C SER A 334 -2.15 6.72 -14.28
N ASP A 335 -2.73 7.03 -15.43
CA ASP A 335 -2.47 6.34 -16.70
C ASP A 335 -1.35 6.99 -17.52
N ILE A 336 -0.81 8.12 -17.07
CA ILE A 336 0.27 8.84 -17.73
C ILE A 336 1.48 8.89 -16.78
N VAL A 337 2.68 8.80 -17.34
CA VAL A 337 3.91 9.13 -16.64
C VAL A 337 4.52 10.36 -17.29
N THR A 338 4.44 11.49 -16.59
CA THR A 338 4.94 12.77 -17.12
C THR A 338 6.29 13.16 -16.55
N ILE A 339 7.24 13.42 -17.45
CA ILE A 339 8.64 13.70 -17.09
C ILE A 339 9.24 14.78 -17.98
N PRO A 340 10.22 15.57 -17.50
CA PRO A 340 11.04 16.37 -18.39
C PRO A 340 11.86 15.47 -19.33
N GLU A 341 12.09 15.89 -20.57
CA GLU A 341 12.73 15.05 -21.62
C GLU A 341 14.08 14.45 -21.18
N ASN A 342 14.84 15.17 -20.36
CA ASN A 342 16.14 14.71 -19.87
C ASN A 342 16.06 13.56 -18.83
N TYR A 343 14.87 13.15 -18.40
CA TYR A 343 14.65 11.98 -17.54
C TYR A 343 14.19 10.74 -18.29
N LYS A 344 14.00 10.83 -19.62
CA LYS A 344 13.49 9.71 -20.43
C LYS A 344 14.35 8.45 -20.33
N GLU A 345 15.67 8.62 -20.25
CA GLU A 345 16.62 7.49 -20.18
C GLU A 345 16.61 6.75 -18.85
N VAL A 346 16.03 7.33 -17.78
CA VAL A 346 15.96 6.66 -16.47
C VAL A 346 14.65 5.90 -16.24
N ILE A 347 13.70 5.98 -17.18
CA ILE A 347 12.41 5.30 -17.08
C ILE A 347 12.49 3.86 -17.57
N ASP A 348 11.89 2.97 -16.79
CA ASP A 348 11.72 1.56 -17.09
C ASP A 348 10.51 1.35 -18.01
N VAL A 349 10.80 1.08 -19.28
CA VAL A 349 9.78 0.89 -20.33
C VAL A 349 8.91 -0.35 -20.05
N GLU A 350 9.45 -1.37 -19.39
CA GLU A 350 8.67 -2.59 -19.07
C GLU A 350 7.68 -2.31 -17.93
N LYS A 351 8.13 -1.63 -16.86
CA LYS A 351 7.25 -1.26 -15.74
C LYS A 351 6.18 -0.23 -16.10
N THR A 352 6.38 0.50 -17.19
CA THR A 352 5.45 1.53 -17.68
C THR A 352 4.70 1.10 -18.95
N ALA A 353 4.77 -0.18 -19.33
CA ALA A 353 4.21 -0.67 -20.60
C ALA A 353 2.68 -0.47 -20.74
N ASN A 354 1.97 -0.32 -19.61
CA ASN A 354 0.53 -0.07 -19.56
C ASN A 354 0.18 1.42 -19.37
N LYS A 355 1.17 2.33 -19.42
CA LYS A 355 0.99 3.78 -19.22
C LYS A 355 1.47 4.56 -20.45
N GLU A 356 0.89 5.74 -20.65
CA GLU A 356 1.38 6.70 -21.64
C GLU A 356 2.59 7.45 -21.08
N ILE A 357 3.72 7.50 -21.80
CA ILE A 357 4.85 8.35 -21.41
C ILE A 357 4.72 9.72 -22.09
N ARG A 358 4.58 10.77 -21.28
CA ARG A 358 4.51 12.15 -21.75
C ARG A 358 5.79 12.89 -21.38
N THR A 359 6.52 13.38 -22.38
CA THR A 359 7.73 14.17 -22.16
C THR A 359 7.53 15.63 -22.51
N TYR A 360 8.26 16.53 -21.84
CA TYR A 360 8.23 17.95 -22.13
C TYR A 360 9.58 18.62 -21.88
N ILE A 361 9.81 19.78 -22.50
CA ILE A 361 11.02 20.59 -22.32
C ILE A 361 10.68 21.73 -21.37
N LEU A 362 11.42 21.85 -20.27
CA LEU A 362 11.30 22.99 -19.35
C LEU A 362 11.85 24.26 -20.01
N GLU A 363 11.02 25.29 -20.07
CA GLU A 363 11.46 26.61 -20.52
C GLU A 363 12.40 27.22 -19.46
N LYS A 364 13.43 27.94 -19.92
CA LYS A 364 14.48 28.52 -19.08
C LYS A 364 14.06 29.82 -18.42
#